data_AF-A0A2P8H9H7-F1
#
_entry.id   AF-A0A2P8H9H7-F1
#
_cell.length_a   1.000
_cell.length_b   1.000
_cell.length_c   1.000
_cell.angle_alpha   90.00
_cell.angle_beta   90.00
_cell.angle_gamma   90.00
#
_symmetry.space_group_name_H-M   'P 1'
#
loop_
_entity.id
_entity.type
_entity.pdbx_description
1 polymer ?
#
loop_
_entity_poly.entity_id
_entity_poly.type
_entity_poly.pdbx_seq_one_letter_code
_entity_poly.pdbx_strand_id
1 'polypeptide(L)'
;MKKNNFTRLAATTMGLASVMLSCKKDQTVANESAAKTVMQTVKSDSMVLTPYGMIPSSRVFEVDNNATVKIVNGHLQKLQVSTGKVLQDFGQLSEEALHATNPYAYAARFSGAANARKASTTAVNSSALASGGTNYPGYTVQAAASNIKSFSTKWIVPDVPQESTSTATTFLWNGIDGGALQPVLMWGGTAGGAFYAIANWYFLGGNYFHGQYVNVSPGTQLQGVITYISYDGTNWVYKESFTGYPAADVTVTRPTEATGVIECWEAYTNIVTQWPKNLYTAMNNINLTVRSGTPPATFNWSVSGGAITTPSGNNTVIVSNSTSNGEIDFYFDGSNPSTGIVSGATYKIVSATNNSSVLDVTGGGTTDGTKVELWSNNSPTSTNQEWVVTSIGNGYYKVQPLNAPSKALDVSGGGSADGTQIDILTYSGSSAQQWNITSVGGGYYNLTPACATSSSLDIYSNNTANGTKVEIWGSNGSNAQKFKFVMQ
;
A
#
# COMPACT_ATOMS: atom_id res chain seq x y z
N MET A 1 -20.31 17.34 -48.25
CA MET A 1 -20.82 18.58 -48.89
C MET A 1 -22.23 18.77 -48.36
N LYS A 2 -22.67 19.79 -47.61
CA LYS A 2 -22.57 21.27 -47.62
C LYS A 2 -22.79 21.71 -46.15
N LYS A 3 -21.96 22.48 -45.44
CA LYS A 3 -21.68 23.93 -45.45
C LYS A 3 -22.89 24.88 -45.46
N ASN A 4 -22.81 25.87 -44.54
CA ASN A 4 -23.40 27.23 -44.51
C ASN A 4 -24.68 27.41 -43.67
N ASN A 5 -24.88 28.45 -42.84
CA ASN A 5 -24.24 29.78 -42.76
C ASN A 5 -24.42 30.47 -41.38
N PHE A 6 -23.46 31.35 -41.08
CA PHE A 6 -23.50 32.49 -40.14
C PHE A 6 -24.48 33.58 -40.60
N THR A 7 -25.11 34.31 -39.66
CA THR A 7 -25.16 35.80 -39.72
C THR A 7 -25.34 36.44 -38.34
N ARG A 8 -24.57 37.52 -38.12
CA ARG A 8 -24.56 38.46 -36.97
C ARG A 8 -25.70 39.49 -37.07
N LEU A 9 -26.05 40.13 -35.95
CA LEU A 9 -26.26 41.59 -35.91
C LEU A 9 -25.96 42.16 -34.51
N ALA A 10 -25.37 43.36 -34.48
CA ALA A 10 -24.81 44.04 -33.33
C ALA A 10 -25.47 45.41 -33.10
N ALA A 11 -25.40 45.87 -31.83
CA ALA A 11 -25.40 47.25 -31.31
C ALA A 11 -26.68 48.11 -31.56
N THR A 12 -27.09 49.05 -30.70
CA THR A 12 -26.32 50.22 -30.25
C THR A 12 -27.06 51.02 -29.15
N THR A 13 -26.29 51.64 -28.23
CA THR A 13 -26.49 52.91 -27.45
C THR A 13 -27.62 53.06 -26.42
N MET A 14 -27.41 53.39 -25.12
CA MET A 14 -26.66 54.46 -24.38
C MET A 14 -27.56 55.65 -24.01
N GLY A 15 -27.68 55.94 -22.70
CA GLY A 15 -28.35 57.10 -22.14
C GLY A 15 -28.16 57.18 -20.61
N LEU A 16 -27.57 58.27 -20.13
CA LEU A 16 -26.96 58.49 -18.80
C LEU A 16 -27.72 59.61 -18.04
N ALA A 17 -27.56 59.63 -16.70
CA ALA A 17 -27.72 60.77 -15.74
C ALA A 17 -29.14 61.21 -15.32
N SER A 18 -29.44 61.72 -14.11
CA SER A 18 -28.80 61.83 -12.78
C SER A 18 -29.82 62.45 -11.79
N VAL A 19 -29.82 61.98 -10.53
CA VAL A 19 -29.99 62.67 -9.21
C VAL A 19 -30.93 63.89 -9.05
N MET A 20 -31.81 63.86 -8.03
CA MET A 20 -31.92 64.89 -6.96
C MET A 20 -32.89 64.50 -5.82
N LEU A 21 -32.51 64.96 -4.62
CA LEU A 21 -33.07 64.76 -3.27
C LEU A 21 -34.49 65.31 -3.03
N SER A 22 -35.17 64.75 -2.02
CA SER A 22 -36.11 65.49 -1.16
C SER A 22 -35.97 65.04 0.30
N CYS A 23 -35.98 66.01 1.20
CA CYS A 23 -35.81 65.88 2.65
C CYS A 23 -36.90 66.71 3.34
N LYS A 24 -37.65 66.14 4.31
CA LYS A 24 -38.18 66.86 5.48
C LYS A 24 -38.65 65.92 6.61
N LYS A 25 -38.18 66.30 7.82
CA LYS A 25 -38.45 65.94 9.23
C LYS A 25 -39.93 66.12 9.66
N ASP A 26 -40.49 65.62 10.79
CA ASP A 26 -39.98 65.53 12.18
C ASP A 26 -40.78 64.55 13.10
N GLN A 27 -40.05 63.95 14.07
CA GLN A 27 -40.33 63.58 15.48
C GLN A 27 -41.55 62.72 15.95
N THR A 28 -41.28 61.57 16.59
CA THR A 28 -41.18 61.40 18.08
C THR A 28 -40.84 59.94 18.46
N VAL A 29 -40.28 59.79 19.67
CA VAL A 29 -39.58 58.63 20.24
C VAL A 29 -40.54 57.68 20.96
N ALA A 30 -40.37 56.36 20.80
CA ALA A 30 -40.66 55.37 21.84
C ALA A 30 -39.79 54.11 21.64
N ASN A 31 -39.14 53.73 22.72
CA ASN A 31 -38.24 52.59 22.90
C ASN A 31 -39.08 51.32 23.13
N GLU A 32 -38.77 50.19 22.48
CA GLU A 32 -38.63 48.85 23.08
C GLU A 32 -38.58 47.70 22.05
N SER A 33 -37.95 46.62 22.51
CA SER A 33 -37.38 45.46 21.83
C SER A 33 -38.29 44.68 20.87
N ALA A 34 -37.71 44.26 19.74
CA ALA A 34 -37.78 42.88 19.27
C ALA A 34 -36.62 42.60 18.31
N ALA A 35 -35.55 41.97 18.80
CA ALA A 35 -34.53 41.39 17.94
C ALA A 35 -35.18 40.30 17.08
N LYS A 36 -35.35 40.59 15.79
CA LYS A 36 -35.74 39.58 14.81
C LYS A 36 -34.49 38.72 14.56
N THR A 37 -34.42 37.58 15.25
CA THR A 37 -33.40 36.56 15.00
C THR A 37 -33.52 36.12 13.55
N VAL A 38 -32.65 36.66 12.69
CA VAL A 38 -32.33 36.04 11.42
C VAL A 38 -31.59 34.77 11.80
N MET A 39 -32.28 33.63 11.82
CA MET A 39 -31.61 32.33 11.84
C MET A 39 -30.81 32.25 10.55
N GLN A 40 -29.55 32.67 10.62
CA GLN A 40 -28.56 32.42 9.60
C GLN A 40 -28.48 30.90 9.48
N THR A 41 -28.98 30.35 8.38
CA THR A 41 -28.90 28.93 8.11
C THR A 41 -27.42 28.58 8.06
N VAL A 42 -26.90 28.00 9.14
CA VAL A 42 -25.52 27.50 9.20
C VAL A 42 -25.42 26.45 8.10
N LYS A 43 -24.70 26.77 7.03
CA LYS A 43 -24.40 25.79 5.98
C LYS A 43 -23.58 24.71 6.68
N SER A 44 -24.12 23.51 6.80
CA SER A 44 -23.40 22.37 7.38
C SER A 44 -22.07 22.21 6.65
N ASP A 45 -20.96 22.18 7.39
CA ASP A 45 -19.64 21.95 6.80
C ASP A 45 -19.64 20.61 6.05
N SER A 46 -19.23 20.62 4.78
CA SER A 46 -19.16 19.40 3.98
C SER A 46 -18.08 18.48 4.52
N MET A 47 -18.28 17.17 4.44
CA MET A 47 -17.25 16.20 4.82
C MET A 47 -16.42 15.78 3.60
N VAL A 48 -15.11 15.62 3.80
CA VAL A 48 -14.14 15.16 2.82
C VAL A 48 -13.54 13.85 3.29
N LEU A 49 -13.37 12.91 2.36
CA LEU A 49 -12.74 11.64 2.63
C LEU A 49 -11.21 11.74 2.51
N THR A 50 -10.51 11.35 3.58
CA THR A 50 -9.06 11.45 3.73
C THR A 50 -8.48 10.10 4.18
N PRO A 51 -7.13 9.93 4.18
CA PRO A 51 -6.48 8.77 4.81
C PRO A 51 -6.75 8.63 6.31
N TYR A 52 -7.36 9.64 6.95
CA TYR A 52 -7.74 9.63 8.36
C TYR A 52 -9.24 9.35 8.58
N GLY A 53 -9.99 9.12 7.50
CA GLY A 53 -11.44 9.01 7.51
C GLY A 53 -12.16 10.25 6.99
N MET A 54 -13.45 10.36 7.33
CA MET A 54 -14.29 11.50 6.99
C MET A 54 -13.99 12.69 7.91
N ILE A 55 -13.54 13.80 7.33
CA ILE A 55 -13.14 15.02 8.03
C ILE A 55 -13.96 16.22 7.53
N PRO A 56 -14.37 17.17 8.39
CA PRO A 56 -15.00 18.40 7.93
C PRO A 56 -14.06 19.19 7.02
N SER A 57 -14.57 19.69 5.89
CA SER A 57 -13.77 20.36 4.86
C SER A 57 -13.06 21.60 5.37
N SER A 58 -13.61 22.26 6.40
CA SER A 58 -12.96 23.39 7.08
C SER A 58 -11.68 23.03 7.84
N ARG A 59 -11.33 21.75 7.96
CA ARG A 59 -10.14 21.24 8.68
C ARG A 59 -9.12 20.55 7.77
N VAL A 60 -9.36 20.54 6.46
CA VAL A 60 -8.48 19.93 5.47
C VAL A 60 -7.86 21.04 4.62
N PHE A 61 -6.52 21.14 4.63
CA PHE A 61 -5.82 22.25 3.98
C PHE A 61 -4.69 21.76 3.07
N GLU A 62 -4.58 22.39 1.90
CA GLU A 62 -3.47 22.17 0.99
C GLU A 62 -2.24 23.00 1.38
N VAL A 63 -1.07 22.36 1.34
CA VAL A 63 0.22 22.98 1.63
C VAL A 63 1.19 22.62 0.51
N ASP A 64 1.59 23.64 -0.26
CA ASP A 64 2.59 23.49 -1.31
C ASP A 64 4.00 23.27 -0.73
N ASN A 65 4.92 22.82 -1.59
CA ASN A 65 6.28 22.46 -1.20
C ASN A 65 7.17 23.63 -0.78
N ASN A 66 6.70 24.88 -0.90
CA ASN A 66 7.40 26.08 -0.44
C ASN A 66 6.86 26.60 0.90
N ALA A 67 5.88 25.91 1.47
CA ALA A 67 5.24 26.27 2.73
C ALA A 67 5.32 25.15 3.77
N THR A 68 5.20 25.54 5.03
CA THR A 68 5.05 24.66 6.19
C THR A 68 3.93 25.22 7.07
N VAL A 69 3.28 24.36 7.84
CA VAL A 69 2.33 24.79 8.87
C VAL A 69 2.92 24.53 10.25
N LYS A 70 2.83 25.52 11.14
CA LYS A 70 3.39 25.50 12.49
C LYS A 70 2.39 26.07 13.49
N ILE A 71 2.47 25.61 14.74
CA ILE A 71 1.79 26.24 15.88
C ILE A 71 2.71 27.31 16.46
N VAL A 72 2.26 28.57 16.47
CA VAL A 72 3.00 29.73 16.99
C VAL A 72 2.11 30.46 17.99
N ASN A 73 2.49 30.49 19.27
CA ASN A 73 1.71 31.13 20.34
C ASN A 73 0.23 30.68 20.38
N GLY A 74 -0.03 29.39 20.13
CA GLY A 74 -1.38 28.82 20.11
C GLY A 74 -2.15 29.05 18.79
N HIS A 75 -1.60 29.80 17.84
CA HIS A 75 -2.16 29.99 16.51
C HIS A 75 -1.60 28.97 15.53
N LEU A 76 -2.45 28.50 14.61
CA LEU A 76 -2.04 27.68 13.49
C LEU A 76 -1.69 28.59 12.30
N GLN A 77 -0.43 28.59 11.89
CA GLN A 77 0.05 29.50 10.83
C GLN A 77 0.71 28.72 9.69
N LYS A 78 0.41 29.10 8.45
CA LYS A 78 1.14 28.70 7.24
C LYS A 78 2.27 29.70 7.02
N LEU A 79 3.50 29.21 6.91
CA LEU A 79 4.70 30.03 6.72
C LEU A 79 5.45 29.59 5.47
N GLN A 80 6.11 30.54 4.81
CA GLN A 80 7.04 30.24 3.73
C GLN A 80 8.32 29.62 4.29
N VAL A 81 8.73 28.47 3.76
CA VAL A 81 9.88 27.70 4.26
C VAL A 81 11.18 28.50 4.18
N SER A 82 11.41 29.24 3.09
CA SER A 82 12.67 29.96 2.86
C SER A 82 12.86 31.22 3.70
N THR A 83 11.78 31.89 4.10
CA THR A 83 11.84 33.20 4.75
C THR A 83 11.26 33.21 6.17
N GLY A 84 10.49 32.18 6.54
CA GLY A 84 9.69 32.20 7.77
C GLY A 84 8.54 33.20 7.76
N LYS A 85 8.24 33.84 6.61
CA LYS A 85 7.13 34.79 6.49
C LYS A 85 5.79 34.07 6.70
N VAL A 86 4.93 34.60 7.56
CA VAL A 86 3.55 34.15 7.69
C VAL A 86 2.80 34.45 6.38
N LEU A 87 2.33 33.39 5.73
CA LEU A 87 1.51 33.44 4.52
C LEU A 87 0.03 33.48 4.87
N GLN A 88 -0.36 32.78 5.93
CA GLN A 88 -1.73 32.72 6.42
C GLN A 88 -1.75 32.37 7.91
N ASP A 89 -2.69 32.94 8.65
CA ASP A 89 -3.02 32.56 10.03
C ASP A 89 -4.44 31.97 10.02
N PHE A 90 -4.58 30.70 10.43
CA PHE A 90 -5.85 29.99 10.50
C PHE A 90 -6.60 30.25 11.81
N GLY A 91 -6.01 31.03 12.71
CA GLY A 91 -6.59 31.43 13.98
C GLY A 91 -6.05 30.62 15.16
N GLN A 92 -6.58 30.97 16.33
CA GLN A 92 -6.23 30.34 17.60
C GLN A 92 -6.84 28.93 17.68
N LEU A 93 -6.01 27.96 18.06
CA LEU A 93 -6.45 26.59 18.31
C LEU A 93 -7.11 26.48 19.69
N SER A 94 -8.11 25.60 19.80
CA SER A 94 -8.64 25.21 21.11
C SER A 94 -7.60 24.43 21.91
N GLU A 95 -7.73 24.42 23.24
CA GLU A 95 -6.87 23.61 24.11
C GLU A 95 -6.87 22.14 23.71
N GLU A 96 -8.03 21.60 23.35
CA GLU A 96 -8.15 20.22 22.86
C GLU A 96 -7.33 19.99 21.58
N ALA A 97 -7.41 20.91 20.63
CA ALA A 97 -6.71 20.81 19.36
C ALA A 97 -5.18 20.91 19.54
N LEU A 98 -4.71 21.77 20.44
CA LEU A 98 -3.29 21.91 20.78
C LEU A 98 -2.66 20.62 21.32
N HIS A 99 -3.45 19.81 22.02
CA HIS A 99 -2.99 18.57 22.66
C HIS A 99 -3.41 17.31 21.89
N ALA A 100 -4.01 17.45 20.71
CA ALA A 100 -4.39 16.31 19.90
C ALA A 100 -3.13 15.67 19.29
N THR A 101 -2.86 14.42 19.65
CA THR A 101 -1.70 13.64 19.16
C THR A 101 -2.09 12.45 18.30
N ASN A 102 -3.32 11.93 18.45
CA ASN A 102 -3.82 10.81 17.65
C ASN A 102 -4.77 11.32 16.54
N PRO A 103 -4.33 11.37 15.27
CA PRO A 103 -5.14 11.92 14.19
C PRO A 103 -6.45 11.17 13.96
N TYR A 104 -6.45 9.85 14.14
CA TYR A 104 -7.60 8.98 13.90
C TYR A 104 -8.63 9.08 15.02
N ALA A 105 -8.18 9.11 16.27
CA ALA A 105 -9.08 9.31 17.41
C ALA A 105 -9.73 10.70 17.40
N TYR A 106 -9.03 11.70 16.87
CA TYR A 106 -9.58 13.04 16.68
C TYR A 106 -10.61 13.05 15.53
N ALA A 107 -10.29 12.42 14.39
CA ALA A 107 -11.17 12.31 13.23
C ALA A 107 -12.51 11.64 13.56
N ALA A 108 -12.45 10.57 14.37
CA ALA A 108 -13.60 9.76 14.76
C ALA A 108 -14.74 10.57 15.41
N ARG A 109 -14.42 11.71 16.03
CA ARG A 109 -15.39 12.59 16.70
C ARG A 109 -16.33 13.26 15.70
N PHE A 110 -15.85 13.55 14.48
CA PHE A 110 -16.65 14.23 13.46
C PHE A 110 -17.67 13.31 12.79
N SER A 111 -17.41 12.01 12.78
CA SER A 111 -18.29 11.00 12.17
C SER A 111 -19.19 10.28 13.19
N GLY A 112 -19.14 10.65 14.48
CA GLY A 112 -19.90 9.99 15.54
C GLY A 112 -19.46 8.54 15.82
N ALA A 113 -18.32 8.11 15.26
CA ALA A 113 -17.77 6.78 15.45
C ALA A 113 -16.93 6.74 16.73
N ALA A 114 -17.43 6.12 17.80
CA ALA A 114 -16.63 5.87 19.00
C ALA A 114 -15.52 4.85 18.68
N ASN A 115 -14.35 5.36 18.28
CA ASN A 115 -13.18 4.65 17.74
C ASN A 115 -13.31 4.28 16.26
N ALA A 116 -12.91 5.18 15.36
CA ALA A 116 -12.79 4.95 13.92
C ALA A 116 -11.83 3.81 13.50
N ARG A 117 -11.18 3.11 14.47
CA ARG A 117 -10.33 1.93 14.26
C ARG A 117 -10.97 0.60 14.69
N LYS A 118 -12.24 0.56 15.11
CA LYS A 118 -12.89 -0.74 15.38
C LYS A 118 -13.37 -1.35 14.07
N ALA A 119 -12.53 -2.19 13.47
CA ALA A 119 -12.95 -3.16 12.48
C ALA A 119 -14.12 -3.97 13.07
N SER A 120 -15.34 -3.73 12.58
CA SER A 120 -16.53 -4.49 12.97
C SER A 120 -16.33 -5.94 12.57
N THR A 121 -16.35 -6.86 13.53
CA THR A 121 -16.29 -8.33 13.35
C THR A 121 -17.52 -8.92 12.64
N THR A 122 -18.31 -8.10 11.93
CA THR A 122 -19.59 -8.49 11.35
C THR A 122 -19.63 -8.04 9.90
N ALA A 123 -19.91 -8.96 8.96
CA ALA A 123 -20.21 -8.63 7.57
C ALA A 123 -21.29 -7.53 7.52
N VAL A 124 -20.96 -6.39 6.92
CA VAL A 124 -21.78 -5.18 7.07
C VAL A 124 -22.76 -5.05 5.92
N ASN A 125 -24.03 -4.89 6.30
CA ASN A 125 -25.18 -4.62 5.43
C ASN A 125 -25.04 -3.29 4.67
N SER A 126 -25.47 -3.28 3.40
CA SER A 126 -25.33 -2.18 2.44
C SER A 126 -26.04 -0.87 2.81
N SER A 127 -26.90 -0.85 3.83
CA SER A 127 -27.67 0.31 4.25
C SER A 127 -26.94 1.28 5.20
N ALA A 128 -25.78 0.91 5.74
CA ALA A 128 -24.99 1.77 6.66
C ALA A 128 -24.08 2.79 5.93
N LEU A 129 -23.94 2.66 4.61
CA LEU A 129 -23.07 3.50 3.77
C LEU A 129 -23.69 4.88 3.45
N ALA A 130 -25.01 5.02 3.58
CA ALA A 130 -25.73 6.28 3.38
C ALA A 130 -25.74 7.20 4.62
N SER A 131 -25.23 6.74 5.78
CA SER A 131 -25.34 7.45 7.05
C SER A 131 -23.99 7.71 7.76
N GLY A 132 -22.87 7.70 7.05
CA GLY A 132 -21.58 8.12 7.62
C GLY A 132 -20.95 7.17 8.65
N GLY A 133 -21.38 5.90 8.71
CA GLY A 133 -20.79 4.88 9.57
C GLY A 133 -19.62 4.15 8.89
N THR A 134 -18.44 4.22 9.49
CA THR A 134 -17.16 3.72 8.95
C THR A 134 -16.97 2.22 9.22
N ASN A 135 -16.96 1.38 8.18
CA ASN A 135 -16.44 0.01 8.25
C ASN A 135 -15.36 -0.16 7.18
N TYR A 136 -14.11 0.05 7.59
CA TYR A 136 -12.92 0.00 6.74
C TYR A 136 -12.30 -1.41 6.76
N PRO A 137 -12.20 -2.11 5.62
CA PRO A 137 -11.16 -3.11 5.42
C PRO A 137 -9.82 -2.37 5.27
N GLY A 138 -9.29 -1.90 6.39
CA GLY A 138 -7.92 -1.40 6.51
C GLY A 138 -7.02 -2.47 7.12
N TYR A 139 -5.84 -2.66 6.54
CA TYR A 139 -4.79 -3.51 7.09
C TYR A 139 -3.61 -2.64 7.45
N THR A 140 -3.16 -2.72 8.69
CA THR A 140 -1.98 -1.99 9.14
C THR A 140 -0.97 -2.94 9.74
N VAL A 141 0.30 -2.62 9.53
CA VAL A 141 1.41 -3.25 10.24
C VAL A 141 2.20 -2.16 10.92
N GLN A 142 2.40 -2.27 12.23
CA GLN A 142 2.98 -1.21 13.05
C GLN A 142 4.10 -1.74 13.93
N ALA A 143 5.16 -0.97 14.09
CA ALA A 143 6.26 -1.31 15.01
C ALA A 143 6.71 -0.09 15.80
N ALA A 144 7.22 -0.33 17.01
CA ALA A 144 7.84 0.71 17.81
C ALA A 144 9.16 1.16 17.17
N ALA A 145 9.40 2.47 17.17
CA ALA A 145 10.64 3.08 16.70
C ALA A 145 10.83 4.43 17.42
N SER A 146 12.07 4.82 17.65
CA SER A 146 12.42 6.09 18.30
C SER A 146 13.67 6.68 17.64
N ASN A 147 13.94 7.97 17.88
CA ASN A 147 15.06 8.67 17.27
C ASN A 147 15.09 8.55 15.74
N ILE A 148 13.93 8.51 15.08
CA ILE A 148 13.83 8.25 13.65
C ILE A 148 14.57 9.36 12.89
N LYS A 149 15.55 8.97 12.07
CA LYS A 149 16.24 9.87 11.12
C LYS A 149 15.56 9.83 9.77
N SER A 150 15.24 8.64 9.28
CA SER A 150 14.49 8.46 8.04
C SER A 150 13.76 7.12 8.07
N PHE A 151 12.54 7.10 7.56
CA PHE A 151 11.76 5.89 7.28
C PHE A 151 11.30 5.95 5.82
N SER A 152 11.60 4.89 5.07
CA SER A 152 11.27 4.85 3.64
C SER A 152 10.81 3.48 3.20
N THR A 153 9.89 3.44 2.25
CA THR A 153 9.34 2.21 1.70
C THR A 153 9.13 2.37 0.19
N LYS A 154 9.39 1.31 -0.58
CA LYS A 154 9.11 1.26 -2.01
C LYS A 154 7.88 0.42 -2.28
N TRP A 155 7.10 0.81 -3.27
CA TRP A 155 6.00 0.02 -3.80
C TRP A 155 5.77 0.36 -5.28
N ILE A 156 5.00 -0.48 -5.95
CA ILE A 156 4.57 -0.26 -7.33
C ILE A 156 3.12 0.22 -7.28
N VAL A 157 2.77 1.26 -8.05
CA VAL A 157 1.38 1.68 -8.21
C VAL A 157 0.56 0.49 -8.74
N PRO A 158 -0.47 0.02 -8.01
CA PRO A 158 -1.25 -1.15 -8.39
C PRO A 158 -1.98 -0.97 -9.73
N ASP A 159 -2.53 -2.07 -10.25
CA ASP A 159 -3.42 -2.01 -11.41
C ASP A 159 -4.70 -1.25 -11.04
N VAL A 160 -5.28 -0.54 -12.01
CA VAL A 160 -6.58 0.10 -11.80
C VAL A 160 -7.62 -0.91 -11.33
N PRO A 161 -8.63 -0.49 -10.55
CA PRO A 161 -9.70 -1.39 -10.14
C PRO A 161 -10.40 -2.09 -11.30
N GLN A 162 -10.98 -3.25 -11.01
CA GLN A 162 -11.74 -4.02 -12.00
C GLN A 162 -12.91 -3.19 -12.57
N GLU A 163 -13.57 -2.42 -11.70
CA GLU A 163 -14.43 -1.31 -12.06
C GLU A 163 -13.59 -0.04 -12.32
N SER A 164 -13.00 0.06 -13.51
CA SER A 164 -12.06 1.14 -13.85
C SER A 164 -12.63 2.55 -13.81
N THR A 165 -13.97 2.70 -13.78
CA THR A 165 -14.66 3.99 -13.61
C THR A 165 -15.07 4.27 -12.15
N SER A 166 -14.81 3.34 -11.24
CA SER A 166 -15.14 3.51 -9.82
C SER A 166 -14.36 4.66 -9.21
N THR A 167 -15.08 5.53 -8.50
CA THR A 167 -14.50 6.57 -7.66
C THR A 167 -14.42 6.14 -6.19
N ALA A 168 -14.58 4.85 -5.89
CA ALA A 168 -14.34 4.35 -4.54
C ALA A 168 -12.91 4.65 -4.12
N THR A 169 -12.72 5.13 -2.89
CA THR A 169 -11.40 5.56 -2.44
C THR A 169 -10.62 4.39 -1.85
N THR A 170 -9.35 4.30 -2.22
CA THR A 170 -8.37 3.43 -1.55
C THR A 170 -7.08 4.19 -1.26
N PHE A 171 -6.38 3.81 -0.21
CA PHE A 171 -5.09 4.38 0.17
C PHE A 171 -4.05 3.28 0.38
N LEU A 172 -2.82 3.55 -0.05
CA LEU A 172 -1.63 2.75 0.24
C LEU A 172 -0.53 3.71 0.71
N TRP A 173 0.01 3.50 1.90
CA TRP A 173 0.95 4.45 2.48
C TRP A 173 1.89 3.83 3.52
N ASN A 174 3.09 4.41 3.61
CA ASN A 174 3.97 4.25 4.75
C ASN A 174 3.84 5.46 5.68
N GLY A 175 4.21 5.34 6.96
CA GLY A 175 4.05 6.45 7.90
C GLY A 175 4.87 6.31 9.18
N ILE A 176 4.90 7.38 9.96
CA ILE A 176 5.42 7.41 11.33
C ILE A 176 4.38 8.07 12.26
N ASP A 177 4.57 7.92 13.57
CA ASP A 177 3.73 8.54 14.60
C ASP A 177 2.26 8.13 14.49
N GLY A 178 2.05 6.81 14.38
CA GLY A 178 0.73 6.21 14.18
C GLY A 178 0.08 6.57 12.83
N GLY A 179 0.83 7.16 11.90
CA GLY A 179 0.34 7.69 10.63
C GLY A 179 0.07 9.20 10.66
N ALA A 180 0.59 9.96 11.62
CA ALA A 180 0.45 11.42 11.61
C ALA A 180 1.31 12.13 10.55
N LEU A 181 2.23 11.40 9.91
CA LEU A 181 2.94 11.77 8.67
C LEU A 181 2.86 10.55 7.74
N GLN A 182 2.46 10.75 6.49
CA GLN A 182 2.14 9.72 5.50
C GLN A 182 2.45 10.18 4.07
N PRO A 183 3.44 9.59 3.38
CA PRO A 183 3.46 9.53 1.93
C PRO A 183 2.36 8.59 1.43
N VAL A 184 1.34 9.15 0.76
CA VAL A 184 0.14 8.41 0.36
C VAL A 184 0.04 8.27 -1.15
N LEU A 185 -0.19 7.03 -1.61
CA LEU A 185 -0.82 6.73 -2.89
C LEU A 185 -2.32 6.59 -2.68
N MET A 186 -3.11 7.27 -3.51
CA MET A 186 -4.57 7.28 -3.45
C MET A 186 -5.20 7.00 -4.80
N TRP A 187 -6.35 6.34 -4.78
CA TRP A 187 -7.24 6.15 -5.93
C TRP A 187 -8.62 6.74 -5.63
N GLY A 188 -9.35 7.15 -6.67
CA GLY A 188 -10.78 7.39 -6.61
C GLY A 188 -11.16 8.82 -6.25
N GLY A 189 -12.30 8.99 -5.56
CA GLY A 189 -12.90 10.29 -5.29
C GLY A 189 -11.94 11.25 -4.59
N THR A 190 -11.11 10.75 -3.68
CA THR A 190 -10.08 11.58 -3.00
C THR A 190 -8.97 12.01 -3.95
N ALA A 191 -8.58 11.19 -4.94
CA ALA A 191 -7.62 11.61 -5.96
C ALA A 191 -8.21 12.66 -6.93
N GLY A 192 -9.53 12.87 -6.92
CA GLY A 192 -10.25 13.75 -7.84
C GLY A 192 -10.87 13.01 -9.03
N GLY A 193 -10.87 11.68 -9.03
CA GLY A 193 -11.47 10.87 -10.10
C GLY A 193 -10.95 9.43 -10.15
N ALA A 194 -11.30 8.71 -11.20
CA ALA A 194 -10.86 7.32 -11.42
C ALA A 194 -9.41 7.27 -11.95
N PHE A 195 -8.46 7.74 -11.14
CA PHE A 195 -7.02 7.69 -11.41
C PHE A 195 -6.22 7.62 -10.10
N TYR A 196 -4.94 7.26 -10.22
CA TYR A 196 -4.00 7.29 -9.10
C TYR A 196 -3.35 8.67 -8.97
N ALA A 197 -3.23 9.14 -7.74
CA ALA A 197 -2.42 10.29 -7.39
C ALA A 197 -1.58 9.99 -6.14
N ILE A 198 -0.47 10.69 -5.98
CA ILE A 198 0.30 10.72 -4.74
C ILE A 198 0.17 12.09 -4.07
N ALA A 199 0.21 12.10 -2.75
CA ALA A 199 0.39 13.29 -1.94
C ALA A 199 0.94 12.91 -0.56
N ASN A 200 1.70 13.80 0.06
CA ASN A 200 2.06 13.63 1.47
C ASN A 200 0.96 14.23 2.35
N TRP A 201 0.54 13.51 3.38
CA TRP A 201 -0.51 13.89 4.32
C TRP A 201 0.02 13.94 5.74
N TYR A 202 -0.40 14.96 6.49
CA TYR A 202 -0.03 15.05 7.89
C TYR A 202 -1.10 15.68 8.76
N PHE A 203 -0.97 15.42 10.06
CA PHE A 203 -1.83 15.96 11.09
C PHE A 203 -1.06 16.93 12.00
N LEU A 204 -1.68 18.06 12.31
CA LEU A 204 -1.16 19.03 13.27
C LEU A 204 -2.29 19.82 13.92
N GLY A 205 -2.31 19.85 15.26
CA GLY A 205 -3.19 20.74 16.01
C GLY A 205 -4.69 20.54 15.70
N GLY A 206 -5.16 19.29 15.57
CA GLY A 206 -6.56 19.00 15.25
C GLY A 206 -6.97 19.28 13.80
N ASN A 207 -6.00 19.48 12.91
CA ASN A 207 -6.21 19.77 11.50
C ASN A 207 -5.38 18.83 10.61
N TYR A 208 -5.82 18.69 9.37
CA TYR A 208 -5.31 17.71 8.40
C TYR A 208 -4.82 18.45 7.18
N PHE A 209 -3.65 18.07 6.70
CA PHE A 209 -2.97 18.76 5.64
C PHE A 209 -2.54 17.78 4.57
N HIS A 210 -2.49 18.25 3.33
CA HIS A 210 -1.94 17.49 2.23
C HIS A 210 -1.05 18.35 1.33
N GLY A 211 -0.07 17.71 0.72
CA GLY A 211 0.72 18.25 -0.36
C GLY A 211 -0.08 18.42 -1.65
N GLN A 212 0.58 18.94 -2.68
CA GLN A 212 0.03 18.93 -4.04
C GLN A 212 -0.21 17.49 -4.49
N TYR A 213 -1.33 17.27 -5.17
CA TYR A 213 -1.62 15.96 -5.76
C TYR A 213 -0.85 15.83 -7.06
N VAL A 214 -0.13 14.72 -7.20
CA VAL A 214 0.62 14.42 -8.42
C VAL A 214 0.10 13.13 -9.00
N ASN A 215 -0.44 13.18 -10.23
CA ASN A 215 -0.95 12.00 -10.91
C ASN A 215 0.19 11.02 -11.22
N VAL A 216 -0.07 9.74 -10.99
CA VAL A 216 0.87 8.64 -11.30
C VAL A 216 0.12 7.53 -12.03
N SER A 217 0.84 6.71 -12.79
CA SER A 217 0.25 5.62 -13.57
C SER A 217 0.49 4.26 -12.91
N PRO A 218 -0.39 3.26 -13.10
CA PRO A 218 -0.11 1.87 -12.76
C PRO A 218 1.28 1.42 -13.23
N GLY A 219 1.97 0.59 -12.44
CA GLY A 219 3.33 0.14 -12.71
C GLY A 219 4.44 1.14 -12.37
N THR A 220 4.10 2.39 -12.01
CA THR A 220 5.09 3.37 -11.53
C THR A 220 5.72 2.89 -10.23
N GLN A 221 7.05 2.86 -10.16
CA GLN A 221 7.75 2.62 -8.90
C GLN A 221 7.76 3.89 -8.05
N LEU A 222 7.25 3.78 -6.84
CA LEU A 222 7.23 4.85 -5.85
C LEU A 222 8.17 4.53 -4.70
N GLN A 223 8.67 5.58 -4.06
CA GLN A 223 9.34 5.48 -2.78
C GLN A 223 8.88 6.63 -1.89
N GLY A 224 8.04 6.33 -0.90
CA GLY A 224 7.67 7.28 0.14
C GLY A 224 8.81 7.39 1.16
N VAL A 225 9.18 8.61 1.53
CA VAL A 225 10.29 8.88 2.46
C VAL A 225 9.88 9.96 3.44
N ILE A 226 10.01 9.66 4.73
CA ILE A 226 9.87 10.64 5.82
C ILE A 226 11.24 10.83 6.45
N THR A 227 11.75 12.05 6.48
CA THR A 227 13.11 12.38 6.94
C THR A 227 13.08 13.45 8.02
N TYR A 228 13.75 13.21 9.14
CA TYR A 228 14.04 14.24 10.13
C TYR A 228 15.01 15.26 9.55
N ILE A 229 14.72 16.54 9.77
CA ILE A 229 15.54 17.67 9.32
C ILE A 229 16.28 18.30 10.51
N SER A 230 15.54 18.74 11.53
CA SER A 230 16.11 19.48 12.65
C SER A 230 15.20 19.46 13.88
N TYR A 231 15.80 19.78 15.03
CA TYR A 231 15.12 20.08 16.28
C TYR A 231 15.69 21.37 16.85
N ASP A 232 14.85 22.36 17.13
CA ASP A 232 15.28 23.69 17.60
C ASP A 232 15.23 23.84 19.13
N GLY A 233 14.96 22.76 19.87
CA GLY A 233 14.71 22.79 21.31
C GLY A 233 13.23 22.91 21.69
N THR A 234 12.34 23.18 20.72
CA THR A 234 10.88 23.24 20.92
C THR A 234 10.12 22.45 19.86
N ASN A 235 10.57 22.50 18.60
CA ASN A 235 9.88 21.95 17.45
C ASN A 235 10.76 20.97 16.70
N TRP A 236 10.13 19.89 16.28
CA TRP A 236 10.68 18.88 15.38
C TRP A 236 10.27 19.21 13.96
N VAL A 237 11.24 19.17 13.05
CA VAL A 237 11.03 19.39 11.62
C VAL A 237 11.27 18.10 10.87
N TYR A 238 10.28 17.70 10.08
CA TYR A 238 10.33 16.53 9.20
C TYR A 238 10.02 16.97 7.77
N LYS A 239 10.50 16.18 6.81
CA LYS A 239 10.12 16.27 5.41
C LYS A 239 9.49 14.96 4.98
N GLU A 240 8.32 15.04 4.37
CA GLU A 240 7.70 13.92 3.67
C GLU A 240 7.85 14.14 2.17
N SER A 241 8.17 13.07 1.45
CA SER A 241 8.54 13.15 0.05
C SER A 241 8.28 11.83 -0.68
N PHE A 242 8.18 11.95 -2.00
CA PHE A 242 8.28 10.82 -2.91
C PHE A 242 9.53 11.00 -3.77
N THR A 243 10.42 10.00 -3.80
CA THR A 243 11.64 10.07 -4.62
C THR A 243 11.29 10.35 -6.08
N GLY A 244 11.79 11.45 -6.63
CA GLY A 244 11.51 11.88 -8.00
C GLY A 244 10.28 12.79 -8.19
N TYR A 245 9.54 13.11 -7.11
CA TYR A 245 8.31 13.91 -7.17
C TYR A 245 8.35 15.12 -6.22
N PRO A 246 9.25 16.09 -6.43
CA PRO A 246 9.45 17.22 -5.51
C PRO A 246 8.24 18.16 -5.40
N ALA A 247 7.30 18.09 -6.35
CA ALA A 247 6.05 18.85 -6.27
C ALA A 247 5.14 18.36 -5.13
N ALA A 248 5.24 17.08 -4.76
CA ALA A 248 4.46 16.49 -3.67
C ALA A 248 5.07 16.73 -2.28
N ASP A 249 6.35 17.15 -2.21
CA ASP A 249 7.08 17.30 -0.95
C ASP A 249 6.38 18.27 0.01
N VAL A 250 6.38 17.93 1.30
CA VAL A 250 5.91 18.82 2.37
C VAL A 250 6.92 18.85 3.51
N THR A 251 7.07 20.03 4.11
CA THR A 251 7.84 20.20 5.34
C THR A 251 6.86 20.37 6.50
N VAL A 252 7.03 19.58 7.55
CA VAL A 252 6.16 19.54 8.72
C VAL A 252 6.93 20.01 9.93
N THR A 253 6.39 21.00 10.66
CA THR A 253 6.93 21.45 11.94
C THR A 253 5.94 21.16 13.06
N ARG A 254 6.34 20.39 14.07
CA ARG A 254 5.45 19.92 15.13
C ARG A 254 6.13 19.93 16.52
N PRO A 255 5.35 20.05 17.61
CA PRO A 255 5.90 20.13 18.96
C PRO A 255 6.33 18.75 19.52
N THR A 256 5.87 17.65 18.92
CA THR A 256 6.15 16.28 19.38
C THR A 256 7.12 15.58 18.44
N GLU A 257 8.01 14.78 19.02
CA GLU A 257 8.86 13.88 18.25
C GLU A 257 7.99 12.76 17.66
N ALA A 258 8.19 12.45 16.38
CA ALA A 258 7.54 11.33 15.73
C ALA A 258 8.16 10.00 16.17
N THR A 259 7.32 9.05 16.58
CA THR A 259 7.75 7.71 17.04
C THR A 259 6.95 6.61 16.34
N GLY A 260 7.48 5.38 16.33
CA GLY A 260 6.83 4.27 15.64
C GLY A 260 6.86 4.40 14.12
N VAL A 261 6.62 3.27 13.46
CA VAL A 261 6.53 3.15 12.00
C VAL A 261 5.29 2.33 11.65
N ILE A 262 4.74 2.57 10.47
CA ILE A 262 3.51 1.94 10.02
C ILE A 262 3.52 1.76 8.51
N GLU A 263 3.03 0.62 8.05
CA GLU A 263 2.62 0.36 6.67
C GLU A 263 1.11 0.13 6.66
N CYS A 264 0.43 0.60 5.61
CA CYS A 264 -1.02 0.52 5.57
C CYS A 264 -1.59 0.38 4.15
N TRP A 265 -2.61 -0.46 4.05
CA TRP A 265 -3.59 -0.48 2.96
C TRP A 265 -4.98 -0.19 3.52
N GLU A 266 -5.75 0.67 2.85
CA GLU A 266 -7.12 0.99 3.23
C GLU A 266 -8.03 1.03 2.02
N ALA A 267 -9.22 0.45 2.13
CA ALA A 267 -10.29 0.64 1.16
C ALA A 267 -11.55 1.18 1.83
N TYR A 268 -12.17 2.16 1.19
CA TYR A 268 -13.38 2.85 1.66
C TYR A 268 -14.61 2.33 0.91
N THR A 269 -14.59 1.04 0.60
CA THR A 269 -15.66 0.26 -0.02
C THR A 269 -15.46 -1.21 0.36
N ASN A 270 -16.55 -1.94 0.54
CA ASN A 270 -16.54 -3.39 0.74
C ASN A 270 -16.71 -4.17 -0.58
N ILE A 271 -16.79 -3.46 -1.71
CA ILE A 271 -16.95 -4.05 -3.04
C ILE A 271 -15.56 -4.36 -3.59
N VAL A 272 -15.17 -5.64 -3.62
CA VAL A 272 -13.83 -6.10 -4.03
C VAL A 272 -13.50 -5.72 -5.48
N THR A 273 -14.48 -5.66 -6.37
CA THR A 273 -14.29 -5.22 -7.78
C THR A 273 -13.87 -3.75 -7.89
N GLN A 274 -14.03 -2.96 -6.82
CA GLN A 274 -13.59 -1.57 -6.73
C GLN A 274 -12.21 -1.41 -6.09
N TRP A 275 -11.55 -2.51 -5.71
CA TRP A 275 -10.16 -2.52 -5.25
C TRP A 275 -9.24 -2.76 -6.45
N PRO A 276 -7.92 -2.53 -6.34
CA PRO A 276 -6.99 -2.77 -7.43
C PRO A 276 -7.12 -4.19 -7.98
N LYS A 277 -6.98 -4.33 -9.30
CA LYS A 277 -7.21 -5.61 -9.98
C LYS A 277 -6.17 -6.68 -9.65
N ASN A 278 -4.94 -6.28 -9.33
CA ASN A 278 -3.89 -7.20 -8.91
C ASN A 278 -4.24 -7.90 -7.60
N LEU A 279 -3.69 -9.09 -7.40
CA LEU A 279 -3.96 -9.90 -6.20
C LEU A 279 -3.46 -9.22 -4.91
N TYR A 280 -2.30 -8.57 -4.99
CA TYR A 280 -1.62 -7.97 -3.85
C TYR A 280 -0.69 -6.85 -4.29
N THR A 281 -0.27 -6.01 -3.34
CA THR A 281 0.83 -5.06 -3.52
C THR A 281 1.93 -5.33 -2.51
N ALA A 282 3.18 -5.30 -2.97
CA ALA A 282 4.36 -5.39 -2.11
C ALA A 282 4.83 -4.00 -1.69
N MET A 283 5.03 -3.83 -0.39
CA MET A 283 5.79 -2.75 0.21
C MET A 283 7.15 -3.29 0.61
N ASN A 284 8.16 -3.02 -0.22
CA ASN A 284 9.50 -3.58 -0.11
C ASN A 284 10.55 -2.50 0.10
N ASN A 285 11.80 -2.93 0.31
CA ASN A 285 12.90 -2.03 0.61
C ASN A 285 12.51 -1.06 1.75
N ILE A 286 11.82 -1.60 2.76
CA ILE A 286 11.45 -0.87 3.97
C ILE A 286 12.76 -0.63 4.74
N ASN A 287 13.06 0.63 4.99
CA ASN A 287 14.31 1.04 5.63
C ASN A 287 14.02 2.03 6.75
N LEU A 288 14.52 1.72 7.95
CA LEU A 288 14.59 2.64 9.07
C LEU A 288 16.04 3.03 9.30
N THR A 289 16.30 4.33 9.43
CA THR A 289 17.54 4.87 9.99
C THR A 289 17.21 5.69 11.22
N VAL A 290 18.10 5.67 12.20
CA VAL A 290 17.96 6.43 13.44
C VAL A 290 19.04 7.50 13.55
N ARG A 291 18.77 8.54 14.34
CA ARG A 291 19.69 9.67 14.55
C ARG A 291 20.86 9.29 15.45
N SER A 292 20.74 8.19 16.20
CA SER A 292 21.74 7.70 17.15
C SER A 292 22.05 6.22 16.92
N GLY A 293 23.31 5.90 16.63
CA GLY A 293 23.77 4.52 16.48
C GLY A 293 23.17 3.79 15.28
N THR A 294 22.99 2.48 15.43
CA THR A 294 22.40 1.59 14.43
C THR A 294 20.95 1.29 14.83
N PRO A 295 19.98 1.28 13.91
CA PRO A 295 18.62 0.83 14.21
C PRO A 295 18.64 -0.63 14.70
N PRO A 296 17.58 -1.11 15.38
CA PRO A 296 17.41 -2.54 15.65
C PRO A 296 17.54 -3.35 14.35
N ALA A 297 18.03 -4.59 14.39
CA ALA A 297 18.16 -5.40 13.18
C ALA A 297 16.79 -5.72 12.53
N THR A 298 15.74 -5.84 13.36
CA THR A 298 14.40 -6.19 12.93
C THR A 298 13.34 -5.31 13.57
N PHE A 299 12.22 -5.13 12.86
CA PHE A 299 10.98 -4.61 13.39
C PHE A 299 10.21 -5.69 14.15
N ASN A 300 9.62 -5.30 15.28
CA ASN A 300 8.60 -6.09 15.97
C ASN A 300 7.22 -5.66 15.48
N TRP A 301 6.87 -6.12 14.29
CA TRP A 301 5.61 -5.79 13.63
C TRP A 301 4.39 -6.36 14.36
N SER A 302 3.38 -5.53 14.56
CA SER A 302 2.04 -5.89 15.00
C SER A 302 1.07 -5.60 13.86
N VAL A 303 0.31 -6.63 13.45
CA VAL A 303 -0.73 -6.50 12.44
C VAL A 303 -2.05 -6.14 13.13
N SER A 304 -2.75 -5.13 12.61
CA SER A 304 -4.09 -4.79 13.09
C SER A 304 -5.01 -4.41 11.94
N GLY A 305 -6.30 -4.79 12.07
CA GLY A 305 -7.29 -4.73 11.00
C GLY A 305 -7.58 -6.11 10.40
N GLY A 306 -8.74 -6.25 9.73
CA GLY A 306 -9.22 -7.51 9.15
C GLY A 306 -10.60 -7.94 9.67
N ALA A 307 -11.67 -7.54 8.97
CA ALA A 307 -13.02 -8.02 9.27
C ALA A 307 -13.94 -8.23 8.05
N ILE A 308 -13.45 -8.04 6.82
CA ILE A 308 -14.01 -8.81 5.72
C ILE A 308 -13.36 -10.18 5.82
N THR A 309 -14.16 -11.18 6.20
CA THR A 309 -13.88 -12.57 5.85
C THR A 309 -13.81 -12.65 4.33
N THR A 310 -12.65 -12.34 3.78
CA THR A 310 -12.18 -13.18 2.70
C THR A 310 -12.02 -14.57 3.33
N PRO A 311 -12.37 -15.66 2.64
CA PRO A 311 -12.47 -16.99 3.27
C PRO A 311 -11.19 -17.52 3.98
N SER A 312 -10.09 -16.77 4.04
CA SER A 312 -8.76 -17.25 4.45
C SER A 312 -8.10 -16.56 5.67
N GLY A 313 -8.52 -15.38 6.12
CA GLY A 313 -8.02 -14.77 7.36
C GLY A 313 -6.60 -14.18 7.37
N ASN A 314 -5.89 -14.05 6.24
CA ASN A 314 -4.51 -13.49 6.18
C ASN A 314 -4.32 -12.47 5.05
N ASN A 315 -4.78 -11.23 5.22
CA ASN A 315 -4.69 -10.17 4.19
C ASN A 315 -3.38 -9.36 4.25
N THR A 316 -2.45 -9.75 5.13
CA THR A 316 -1.18 -9.06 5.35
C THR A 316 -0.10 -10.07 5.71
N VAL A 317 1.01 -10.05 4.98
CA VAL A 317 2.13 -10.96 5.18
C VAL A 317 3.39 -10.15 5.44
N ILE A 318 4.06 -10.44 6.55
CA ILE A 318 5.40 -9.92 6.83
C ILE A 318 6.39 -10.87 6.14
N VAL A 319 6.92 -10.47 4.99
CA VAL A 319 7.89 -11.26 4.21
C VAL A 319 9.28 -11.14 4.81
N SER A 320 9.65 -9.92 5.22
CA SER A 320 10.91 -9.64 5.91
C SER A 320 10.67 -8.59 6.98
N ASN A 321 11.04 -8.92 8.22
CA ASN A 321 10.98 -7.99 9.34
C ASN A 321 12.27 -7.16 9.49
N SER A 322 13.21 -7.21 8.55
CA SER A 322 14.45 -6.43 8.63
C SER A 322 14.18 -4.92 8.64
N THR A 323 14.93 -4.15 9.45
CA THR A 323 14.91 -2.68 9.38
C THR A 323 15.72 -2.11 8.23
N SER A 324 16.51 -2.96 7.58
CA SER A 324 17.27 -2.67 6.37
C SER A 324 16.81 -3.65 5.29
N ASN A 325 16.03 -3.17 4.33
CA ASN A 325 15.38 -3.99 3.30
C ASN A 325 14.30 -4.96 3.84
N GLY A 326 13.38 -4.44 4.67
CA GLY A 326 12.16 -5.15 5.06
C GLY A 326 11.13 -5.23 3.93
N GLU A 327 10.14 -6.10 4.09
CA GLU A 327 9.06 -6.31 3.11
C GLU A 327 7.75 -6.76 3.78
N ILE A 328 6.65 -6.13 3.39
CA ILE A 328 5.27 -6.43 3.78
C ILE A 328 4.41 -6.48 2.52
N ASP A 329 3.59 -7.53 2.40
CA ASP A 329 2.62 -7.67 1.32
C ASP A 329 1.18 -7.45 1.83
N PHE A 330 0.41 -6.66 1.10
CA PHE A 330 -1.03 -6.47 1.33
C PHE A 330 -1.84 -7.14 0.23
N TYR A 331 -2.73 -8.06 0.61
CA TYR A 331 -3.58 -8.83 -0.31
C TYR A 331 -4.97 -8.21 -0.40
N PHE A 332 -5.45 -8.02 -1.63
CA PHE A 332 -6.70 -7.31 -1.89
C PHE A 332 -7.91 -8.26 -1.91
N ASP A 333 -7.84 -9.43 -2.54
CA ASP A 333 -9.00 -10.34 -2.56
C ASP A 333 -9.06 -11.30 -1.36
N GLY A 334 -8.03 -11.25 -0.51
CA GLY A 334 -7.80 -12.13 0.63
C GLY A 334 -7.90 -13.63 0.33
N SER A 335 -7.50 -14.03 -0.89
CA SER A 335 -7.03 -15.38 -1.16
C SER A 335 -5.60 -15.54 -0.63
N ASN A 336 -5.30 -16.70 -0.05
CA ASN A 336 -4.03 -16.98 0.62
C ASN A 336 -2.84 -16.88 -0.36
N PRO A 337 -1.80 -16.09 -0.06
CA PRO A 337 -0.49 -16.35 -0.63
C PRO A 337 0.18 -17.43 0.19
N SER A 338 -0.12 -18.69 -0.05
CA SER A 338 0.81 -19.68 0.50
C SER A 338 2.17 -19.59 -0.20
N THR A 339 2.31 -18.84 -1.31
CA THR A 339 3.56 -18.51 -2.03
C THR A 339 3.33 -17.55 -3.21
N GLY A 340 2.13 -17.03 -3.46
CA GLY A 340 1.79 -16.57 -4.82
C GLY A 340 1.65 -17.71 -5.84
N ILE A 341 1.94 -18.96 -5.43
CA ILE A 341 1.56 -20.17 -6.14
C ILE A 341 0.12 -20.51 -5.70
N VAL A 342 -0.80 -20.38 -6.65
CA VAL A 342 -2.15 -20.93 -6.57
C VAL A 342 -2.07 -22.45 -6.50
N SER A 343 -2.51 -23.01 -5.38
CA SER A 343 -2.57 -24.45 -5.16
C SER A 343 -3.45 -25.14 -6.20
N GLY A 344 -2.93 -26.19 -6.83
CA GLY A 344 -3.60 -26.96 -7.87
C GLY A 344 -3.46 -26.38 -9.28
N ALA A 345 -2.86 -25.19 -9.44
CA ALA A 345 -2.57 -24.65 -10.76
C ALA A 345 -1.31 -25.26 -11.38
N THR A 346 -1.22 -25.14 -12.71
CA THR A 346 -0.10 -25.62 -13.53
C THR A 346 0.91 -24.50 -13.74
N TYR A 347 2.19 -24.82 -13.61
CA TYR A 347 3.30 -23.89 -13.76
C TYR A 347 4.43 -24.45 -14.61
N LYS A 348 5.16 -23.56 -15.27
CA LYS A 348 6.58 -23.76 -15.55
C LYS A 348 7.40 -23.23 -14.40
N ILE A 349 8.39 -24.00 -13.98
CA ILE A 349 9.33 -23.62 -12.92
C ILE A 349 10.63 -23.19 -13.60
N VAL A 350 10.80 -21.88 -13.79
CA VAL A 350 11.89 -21.24 -14.54
C VAL A 350 13.08 -21.00 -13.64
N SER A 351 14.28 -21.42 -14.04
CA SER A 351 15.49 -21.20 -13.25
C SER A 351 16.02 -19.77 -13.36
N ALA A 352 16.50 -19.22 -12.25
CA ALA A 352 17.18 -17.92 -12.22
C ALA A 352 18.60 -17.94 -12.79
N THR A 353 19.16 -19.12 -13.13
CA THR A 353 20.51 -19.21 -13.71
C THR A 353 20.60 -18.49 -15.07
N ASN A 354 19.52 -18.51 -15.85
CA ASN A 354 19.41 -17.78 -17.12
C ASN A 354 18.02 -17.17 -17.41
N ASN A 355 17.04 -17.34 -16.51
CA ASN A 355 15.67 -16.84 -16.65
C ASN A 355 14.90 -17.36 -17.87
N SER A 356 15.32 -18.47 -18.46
CA SER A 356 14.69 -19.05 -19.66
C SER A 356 14.53 -20.57 -19.61
N SER A 357 15.47 -21.28 -18.99
CA SER A 357 15.39 -22.73 -18.86
C SER A 357 14.46 -23.13 -17.71
N VAL A 358 13.84 -24.30 -17.83
CA VAL A 358 12.79 -24.80 -16.94
C VAL A 358 13.13 -26.18 -16.39
N LEU A 359 12.52 -26.51 -15.25
CA LEU A 359 12.51 -27.87 -14.71
C LEU A 359 11.79 -28.82 -15.69
N ASP A 360 12.43 -29.93 -16.02
CA ASP A 360 12.01 -30.89 -17.05
C ASP A 360 12.15 -32.33 -16.53
N VAL A 361 11.14 -33.17 -16.75
CA VAL A 361 11.26 -34.62 -16.56
C VAL A 361 11.94 -35.24 -17.78
N THR A 362 13.16 -35.76 -17.60
CA THR A 362 14.04 -36.23 -18.69
C THR A 362 13.31 -37.12 -19.69
N GLY A 363 13.35 -36.71 -20.97
CA GLY A 363 12.76 -37.44 -22.08
C GLY A 363 11.24 -37.63 -22.00
N GLY A 364 10.55 -36.90 -21.11
CA GLY A 364 9.11 -37.07 -20.87
C GLY A 364 8.74 -38.40 -20.21
N GLY A 365 9.68 -39.06 -19.53
CA GLY A 365 9.43 -40.33 -18.85
C GLY A 365 8.35 -40.24 -17.76
N THR A 366 7.69 -41.37 -17.48
CA THR A 366 6.57 -41.46 -16.52
C THR A 366 6.76 -42.54 -15.46
N THR A 367 7.89 -43.26 -15.50
CA THR A 367 8.24 -44.33 -14.56
C THR A 367 8.92 -43.80 -13.31
N ASP A 368 8.80 -44.54 -12.21
CA ASP A 368 9.50 -44.23 -10.97
C ASP A 368 11.02 -44.15 -11.19
N GLY A 369 11.65 -43.14 -10.59
CA GLY A 369 13.09 -42.89 -10.70
C GLY A 369 13.53 -42.16 -11.97
N THR A 370 12.59 -41.73 -12.83
CA THR A 370 12.92 -40.85 -13.97
C THR A 370 13.50 -39.54 -13.45
N LYS A 371 14.67 -39.13 -13.93
CA LYS A 371 15.39 -37.97 -13.41
C LYS A 371 14.78 -36.64 -13.86
N VAL A 372 15.03 -35.61 -13.06
CA VAL A 372 14.67 -34.22 -13.37
C VAL A 372 15.93 -33.46 -13.77
N GLU A 373 15.82 -32.68 -14.83
CA GLU A 373 16.89 -31.91 -15.42
C GLU A 373 16.46 -30.47 -15.73
N LEU A 374 17.44 -29.60 -15.99
CA LEU A 374 17.21 -28.30 -16.56
C LEU A 374 17.18 -28.42 -18.09
N TRP A 375 16.14 -27.88 -18.71
CA TRP A 375 16.01 -27.90 -20.17
C TRP A 375 15.51 -26.55 -20.70
N SER A 376 15.87 -26.22 -21.93
CA SER A 376 15.32 -25.08 -22.64
C SER A 376 13.79 -25.18 -22.71
N ASN A 377 13.09 -24.07 -22.48
CA ASN A 377 11.63 -24.03 -22.57
C ASN A 377 11.14 -24.41 -23.98
N ASN A 378 10.43 -25.52 -24.09
CA ASN A 378 9.96 -26.07 -25.37
C ASN A 378 8.86 -25.19 -25.97
N SER A 379 8.90 -25.04 -27.30
CA SER A 379 7.88 -24.32 -28.08
C SER A 379 7.52 -25.17 -29.31
N PRO A 380 6.28 -25.72 -29.40
CA PRO A 380 5.21 -25.65 -28.40
C PRO A 380 5.59 -26.34 -27.09
N THR A 381 4.89 -25.96 -26.01
CA THR A 381 5.14 -26.47 -24.67
C THR A 381 4.85 -27.96 -24.57
N SER A 382 5.69 -28.69 -23.84
CA SER A 382 5.53 -30.11 -23.56
C SER A 382 5.15 -30.34 -22.10
N THR A 383 4.27 -31.31 -21.85
CA THR A 383 3.69 -31.56 -20.51
C THR A 383 4.70 -32.05 -19.48
N ASN A 384 5.88 -32.51 -19.89
CA ASN A 384 6.99 -32.85 -19.00
C ASN A 384 7.76 -31.63 -18.46
N GLN A 385 7.45 -30.42 -18.96
CA GLN A 385 7.94 -29.13 -18.45
C GLN A 385 6.88 -28.36 -17.65
N GLU A 386 5.72 -28.96 -17.44
CA GLU A 386 4.58 -28.37 -16.74
C GLU A 386 4.33 -29.13 -15.43
N TRP A 387 4.09 -28.38 -14.36
CA TRP A 387 4.04 -28.91 -13.01
C TRP A 387 2.81 -28.39 -12.28
N VAL A 388 1.99 -29.31 -11.79
CA VAL A 388 0.88 -29.01 -10.88
C VAL A 388 1.44 -28.87 -9.47
N VAL A 389 1.30 -27.68 -8.88
CA VAL A 389 1.84 -27.39 -7.54
C VAL A 389 0.68 -27.32 -6.56
N THR A 390 0.62 -28.26 -5.61
CA THR A 390 -0.51 -28.40 -4.67
C THR A 390 -0.04 -28.25 -3.24
N SER A 391 -0.64 -27.33 -2.48
CA SER A 391 -0.39 -27.18 -1.05
C SER A 391 -0.85 -28.42 -0.29
N ILE A 392 0.00 -28.89 0.63
CA ILE A 392 -0.30 -30.01 1.54
C ILE A 392 -0.31 -29.57 3.02
N GLY A 393 -0.31 -28.26 3.27
CA GLY A 393 -0.36 -27.64 4.60
C GLY A 393 1.00 -27.28 5.18
N ASN A 394 1.00 -26.44 6.21
CA ASN A 394 2.21 -26.02 6.97
C ASN A 394 3.34 -25.42 6.11
N GLY A 395 3.01 -24.77 4.99
CA GLY A 395 4.00 -24.20 4.05
C GLY A 395 4.59 -25.22 3.05
N TYR A 396 4.21 -26.49 3.14
CA TYR A 396 4.68 -27.54 2.24
C TYR A 396 3.77 -27.75 1.04
N TYR A 397 4.39 -28.18 -0.06
CA TYR A 397 3.75 -28.48 -1.33
C TYR A 397 4.20 -29.85 -1.85
N LYS A 398 3.31 -30.49 -2.60
CA LYS A 398 3.71 -31.50 -3.59
C LYS A 398 3.78 -30.84 -4.97
N VAL A 399 4.77 -31.22 -5.76
CA VAL A 399 5.02 -30.70 -7.11
C VAL A 399 4.93 -31.88 -8.07
N GLN A 400 3.92 -31.92 -8.95
CA GLN A 400 3.62 -33.10 -9.77
C GLN A 400 3.76 -32.78 -11.25
N PRO A 401 4.51 -33.55 -12.04
CA PRO A 401 4.64 -33.28 -13.46
C PRO A 401 3.33 -33.61 -14.20
N LEU A 402 2.94 -32.78 -15.16
CA LEU A 402 1.65 -32.91 -15.84
C LEU A 402 1.58 -34.19 -16.70
N ASN A 403 2.72 -34.67 -17.23
CA ASN A 403 2.80 -35.94 -17.96
C ASN A 403 2.71 -37.20 -17.06
N ALA A 404 2.85 -37.08 -15.74
CA ALA A 404 2.79 -38.20 -14.79
C ALA A 404 2.09 -37.81 -13.47
N PRO A 405 0.77 -37.60 -13.48
CA PRO A 405 0.02 -36.99 -12.36
C PRO A 405 -0.06 -37.85 -11.09
N SER A 406 0.35 -39.12 -11.11
CA SER A 406 0.47 -39.96 -9.92
C SER A 406 1.85 -39.87 -9.24
N LYS A 407 2.78 -39.11 -9.84
CA LYS A 407 4.16 -38.93 -9.38
C LYS A 407 4.35 -37.54 -8.77
N ALA A 408 5.45 -37.34 -8.08
CA ALA A 408 5.87 -36.06 -7.51
C ALA A 408 7.39 -35.88 -7.60
N LEU A 409 7.83 -34.62 -7.59
CA LEU A 409 9.23 -34.21 -7.43
C LEU A 409 9.80 -34.79 -6.14
N ASP A 410 10.83 -35.62 -6.24
CA ASP A 410 11.35 -36.45 -5.17
C ASP A 410 12.87 -36.29 -5.04
N VAL A 411 13.35 -36.20 -3.80
CA VAL A 411 14.78 -36.30 -3.50
C VAL A 411 15.16 -37.78 -3.49
N SER A 412 15.83 -38.24 -4.56
CA SER A 412 16.12 -39.66 -4.81
C SER A 412 16.56 -40.42 -3.55
N GLY A 413 15.74 -41.39 -3.13
CA GLY A 413 16.01 -42.25 -1.96
C GLY A 413 15.86 -41.56 -0.60
N GLY A 414 15.28 -40.36 -0.54
CA GLY A 414 15.16 -39.54 0.67
C GLY A 414 16.50 -39.06 1.22
N GLY A 415 17.52 -38.94 0.37
CA GLY A 415 18.86 -38.50 0.76
C GLY A 415 18.90 -37.07 1.31
N SER A 416 19.95 -36.77 2.07
CA SER A 416 20.21 -35.44 2.62
C SER A 416 21.63 -34.91 2.33
N ALA A 417 22.38 -35.63 1.51
CA ALA A 417 23.73 -35.24 1.12
C ALA A 417 23.70 -34.27 -0.06
N ASP A 418 24.62 -33.31 -0.06
CA ASP A 418 24.83 -32.42 -1.20
C ASP A 418 25.06 -33.23 -2.48
N GLY A 419 24.41 -32.80 -3.56
CA GLY A 419 24.48 -33.45 -4.86
C GLY A 419 23.52 -34.62 -5.07
N THR A 420 22.67 -34.95 -4.09
CA THR A 420 21.59 -35.93 -4.26
C THR A 420 20.66 -35.46 -5.37
N GLN A 421 20.53 -36.27 -6.42
CA GLN A 421 19.78 -35.91 -7.62
C GLN A 421 18.27 -35.99 -7.40
N ILE A 422 17.54 -35.10 -8.06
CA ILE A 422 16.07 -35.11 -8.08
C ILE A 422 15.54 -36.09 -9.12
N ASP A 423 14.47 -36.80 -8.76
CA ASP A 423 13.70 -37.62 -9.67
C ASP A 423 12.18 -37.45 -9.48
N ILE A 424 11.40 -38.23 -10.22
CA ILE A 424 9.97 -38.37 -9.98
C ILE A 424 9.66 -39.76 -9.45
N LEU A 425 8.82 -39.82 -8.42
CA LEU A 425 8.43 -41.07 -7.77
C LEU A 425 6.94 -41.06 -7.46
N THR A 426 6.31 -42.23 -7.37
CA THR A 426 4.93 -42.40 -6.90
C THR A 426 4.71 -41.60 -5.63
N TYR A 427 3.73 -40.69 -5.66
CA TYR A 427 3.44 -39.84 -4.52
C TYR A 427 2.93 -40.70 -3.36
N SER A 428 3.69 -40.71 -2.27
CA SER A 428 3.43 -41.45 -1.04
C SER A 428 3.23 -40.53 0.17
N GLY A 429 3.49 -39.22 0.01
CA GLY A 429 3.54 -38.28 1.12
C GLY A 429 4.83 -38.35 1.94
N SER A 430 5.85 -39.08 1.47
CA SER A 430 7.21 -39.08 2.05
C SER A 430 7.76 -37.66 2.19
N SER A 431 8.59 -37.40 3.21
CA SER A 431 9.29 -36.12 3.39
C SER A 431 10.20 -35.74 2.22
N ALA A 432 10.63 -36.73 1.41
CA ALA A 432 11.37 -36.50 0.17
C ALA A 432 10.54 -35.83 -0.94
N GLN A 433 9.21 -35.82 -0.80
CA GLN A 433 8.24 -35.32 -1.78
C GLN A 433 7.51 -34.05 -1.30
N GLN A 434 7.89 -33.56 -0.12
CA GLN A 434 7.31 -32.37 0.50
C GLN A 434 8.31 -31.24 0.42
N TRP A 435 7.92 -30.16 -0.26
CA TRP A 435 8.77 -29.00 -0.50
C TRP A 435 8.22 -27.78 0.20
N ASN A 436 9.00 -27.20 1.12
CA ASN A 436 8.72 -25.89 1.66
C ASN A 436 9.14 -24.85 0.62
N ILE A 437 8.17 -24.15 0.03
CA ILE A 437 8.42 -23.16 -1.02
C ILE A 437 8.35 -21.78 -0.37
N THR A 438 9.44 -21.02 -0.45
CA THR A 438 9.56 -19.71 0.22
C THR A 438 9.99 -18.63 -0.76
N SER A 439 9.38 -17.44 -0.70
CA SER A 439 9.81 -16.30 -1.52
C SER A 439 11.22 -15.86 -1.10
N VAL A 440 12.06 -15.55 -2.08
CA VAL A 440 13.41 -14.98 -1.87
C VAL A 440 13.53 -13.59 -2.52
N GLY A 441 12.40 -12.95 -2.80
CA GLY A 441 12.31 -11.63 -3.43
C GLY A 441 12.45 -11.65 -4.96
N GLY A 442 12.04 -10.56 -5.60
CA GLY A 442 12.16 -10.39 -7.07
C GLY A 442 11.30 -11.37 -7.90
N GLY A 443 10.27 -11.97 -7.29
CA GLY A 443 9.42 -12.99 -7.91
C GLY A 443 10.06 -14.38 -8.02
N TYR A 444 11.16 -14.61 -7.29
CA TYR A 444 11.80 -15.92 -7.19
C TYR A 444 11.49 -16.60 -5.85
N TYR A 445 11.64 -17.91 -5.85
CA TYR A 445 11.37 -18.80 -4.76
C TYR A 445 12.51 -19.79 -4.57
N ASN A 446 12.69 -20.22 -3.33
CA ASN A 446 13.49 -21.37 -2.96
C ASN A 446 12.57 -22.55 -2.63
N LEU A 447 13.01 -23.78 -2.93
CA LEU A 447 12.33 -25.02 -2.58
C LEU A 447 13.22 -25.86 -1.64
N THR A 448 12.84 -25.96 -0.37
CA THR A 448 13.56 -26.74 0.64
C THR A 448 12.83 -28.07 0.90
N PRO A 449 13.46 -29.24 0.70
CA PRO A 449 12.81 -30.53 0.93
C PRO A 449 12.70 -30.82 2.43
N ALA A 450 11.59 -31.44 2.85
CA ALA A 450 11.37 -31.78 4.26
C ALA A 450 12.36 -32.82 4.80
N CYS A 451 12.96 -33.66 3.93
CA CYS A 451 13.98 -34.63 4.31
C CYS A 451 15.38 -34.03 4.53
N ALA A 452 15.63 -32.79 4.08
CA ALA A 452 16.93 -32.13 4.19
C ALA A 452 16.76 -30.61 4.35
N THR A 453 16.33 -30.19 5.55
CA THR A 453 15.89 -28.80 5.83
C THR A 453 16.98 -27.73 5.74
N SER A 454 18.26 -28.12 5.68
CA SER A 454 19.40 -27.22 5.42
C SER A 454 19.73 -27.09 3.92
N SER A 455 19.09 -27.87 3.06
CA SER A 455 19.33 -27.92 1.62
C SER A 455 18.22 -27.24 0.82
N SER A 456 18.50 -26.96 -0.44
CA SER A 456 17.59 -26.33 -1.39
C SER A 456 17.65 -27.08 -2.73
N LEU A 457 16.57 -27.03 -3.51
CA LEU A 457 16.60 -27.42 -4.93
C LEU A 457 17.67 -26.58 -5.63
N ASP A 458 18.54 -27.23 -6.38
CA ASP A 458 19.76 -26.61 -6.93
C ASP A 458 20.00 -27.07 -8.38
N ILE A 459 20.41 -26.14 -9.23
CA ILE A 459 20.93 -26.41 -10.57
C ILE A 459 22.43 -26.64 -10.49
N TYR A 460 22.87 -27.88 -10.74
CA TYR A 460 24.26 -28.30 -10.57
C TYR A 460 25.25 -27.30 -11.20
N SER A 461 26.15 -26.79 -10.37
CA SER A 461 27.20 -25.82 -10.75
C SER A 461 26.67 -24.54 -11.42
N ASN A 462 25.42 -24.14 -11.17
CA ASN A 462 24.78 -22.98 -11.80
C ASN A 462 24.85 -23.04 -13.35
N ASN A 463 24.88 -24.25 -13.91
CA ASN A 463 25.01 -24.48 -15.35
C ASN A 463 23.66 -24.25 -16.06
N THR A 464 23.72 -23.85 -17.33
CA THR A 464 22.56 -23.49 -18.14
C THR A 464 22.36 -24.41 -19.34
N ALA A 465 23.23 -25.41 -19.51
CA ALA A 465 23.13 -26.38 -20.61
C ALA A 465 21.92 -27.31 -20.43
N ASN A 466 21.29 -27.70 -21.54
CA ASN A 466 20.24 -28.72 -21.53
C ASN A 466 20.78 -30.04 -20.97
N GLY A 467 19.97 -30.69 -20.12
CA GLY A 467 20.36 -31.90 -19.41
C GLY A 467 21.21 -31.65 -18.17
N THR A 468 21.34 -30.39 -17.73
CA THR A 468 22.00 -30.08 -16.46
C THR A 468 21.21 -30.74 -15.33
N LYS A 469 21.92 -31.47 -14.47
CA LYS A 469 21.38 -32.16 -13.31
C LYS A 469 20.69 -31.16 -12.36
N VAL A 470 19.47 -31.50 -11.92
CA VAL A 470 18.81 -30.86 -10.78
C VAL A 470 19.06 -31.72 -9.53
N GLU A 471 19.51 -31.09 -8.46
CA GLU A 471 19.93 -31.75 -7.23
C GLU A 471 19.42 -31.01 -5.99
N ILE A 472 19.72 -31.54 -4.80
CA ILE A 472 19.73 -30.73 -3.58
C ILE A 472 21.16 -30.34 -3.23
N TRP A 473 21.32 -29.14 -2.70
CA TRP A 473 22.59 -28.65 -2.19
C TRP A 473 22.37 -27.75 -0.98
N GLY A 474 23.35 -27.65 -0.09
CA GLY A 474 23.34 -26.74 1.05
C GLY A 474 22.92 -25.33 0.65
N SER A 475 21.94 -24.78 1.38
CA SER A 475 21.33 -23.49 1.04
C SER A 475 22.38 -22.38 1.08
N ASN A 476 22.59 -21.73 -0.06
CA ASN A 476 23.67 -20.76 -0.29
C ASN A 476 23.20 -19.46 -0.96
N GLY A 477 21.93 -19.36 -1.37
CA GLY A 477 21.32 -18.14 -1.91
C GLY A 477 21.82 -17.75 -3.32
N SER A 478 22.56 -18.63 -3.99
CA SER A 478 22.97 -18.46 -5.38
C SER A 478 21.78 -18.50 -6.34
N ASN A 479 21.98 -18.11 -7.60
CA ASN A 479 20.93 -18.21 -8.61
C ASN A 479 20.58 -19.68 -8.97
N ALA A 480 21.46 -20.64 -8.66
CA ALA A 480 21.18 -22.05 -8.83
C ALA A 480 20.01 -22.54 -7.95
N GLN A 481 19.70 -21.81 -6.86
CA GLN A 481 18.67 -22.16 -5.87
C GLN A 481 17.42 -21.28 -5.96
N LYS A 482 17.26 -20.54 -7.06
CA LYS A 482 16.16 -19.58 -7.24
C LYS A 482 15.34 -19.94 -8.46
N PHE A 483 14.03 -19.99 -8.28
CA PHE A 483 13.09 -20.41 -9.30
C PHE A 483 11.90 -19.47 -9.37
N LYS A 484 11.43 -19.18 -10.58
CA LYS A 484 10.20 -18.41 -10.82
C LYS A 484 9.10 -19.34 -11.30
N PHE A 485 7.93 -19.25 -10.67
CA PHE A 485 6.75 -20.01 -11.07
C PHE A 485 5.95 -19.18 -12.08
N VAL A 486 5.87 -19.66 -13.33
CA VAL A 486 5.10 -19.03 -14.42
C VAL A 486 3.86 -19.88 -14.68
N MET A 487 2.69 -19.37 -14.28
CA MET A 487 1.40 -20.06 -14.49
C MET A 487 1.16 -20.32 -15.99
N GLN A 488 0.61 -21.50 -16.33
CA GLN A 488 0.31 -21.91 -17.72
C GLN A 488 -1.17 -21.83 -18.05
#